data_AF-A0A2K8P520-F1
#
_entry.id   AF-A0A2K8P520-F1
#
_cell.length_a   1.000
_cell.length_b   1.000
_cell.length_c   1.000
_cell.angle_alpha   90.00
_cell.angle_beta   90.00
_cell.angle_gamma   90.00
#
_symmetry.space_group_name_H-M   'P 1'
#
loop_
_entity.id
_entity.type
_entity.pdbx_description
1 polymer ?
#
loop_
_entity_poly.entity_id
_entity_poly.type
_entity_poly.pdbx_seq_one_letter_code
_entity_poly.pdbx_strand_id
1 'polypeptide(L)'
;MINTLEKLKDIKINEELNNKVFRDFIKYFETKYSFKISTNLLLKFEIIVKKIATYNGHEFVKQSDLFGMLFIEQNEINDFEEKFKETMKETMFREVINYQNLNSNIKDEYEIKFNNKTLSIEEKEHALNLTKWIKKQIEIFSNENLIKNNEQLKNKITGEMIKDFFKEQNDIFIRIYKWHANVFAIMAK
;
A
#
# COMPACT_ATOMS: atom_id res chain seq x y z
N MET A 1 -16.23 16.03 5.05
CA MET A 1 -15.39 15.76 6.23
C MET A 1 -16.11 15.97 7.56
N ILE A 2 -16.85 17.07 7.76
CA ILE A 2 -17.53 17.40 9.04
C ILE A 2 -18.41 16.25 9.59
N ASN A 3 -19.15 15.55 8.72
CA ASN A 3 -20.08 14.47 9.11
C ASN A 3 -19.39 13.13 9.51
N THR A 4 -18.09 12.95 9.21
CA THR A 4 -17.38 11.68 9.44
C THR A 4 -16.79 11.60 10.85
N LEU A 5 -16.20 12.70 11.35
CA LEU A 5 -15.66 12.79 12.71
C LEU A 5 -16.77 12.85 13.77
N GLU A 6 -17.95 13.38 13.42
CA GLU A 6 -19.10 13.42 14.32
C GLU A 6 -19.53 12.04 14.79
N LYS A 7 -19.46 11.03 13.92
CA LYS A 7 -19.75 9.61 14.24
C LYS A 7 -18.80 9.03 15.30
N LEU A 8 -17.68 9.69 15.56
CA LEU A 8 -16.64 9.23 16.49
C LEU A 8 -16.62 10.02 17.81
N LYS A 9 -17.43 11.07 17.96
CA LYS A 9 -17.41 11.95 19.15
C LYS A 9 -17.65 11.14 20.42
N ASP A 10 -18.70 10.32 20.43
CA ASP A 10 -19.18 9.61 21.63
C ASP A 10 -18.71 8.14 21.71
N ILE A 11 -17.83 7.71 20.82
CA ILE A 11 -17.30 6.34 20.84
C ILE A 11 -16.32 6.19 21.99
N LYS A 12 -16.70 5.35 22.98
CA LYS A 12 -15.81 4.85 24.02
C LYS A 12 -14.85 3.84 23.40
N ILE A 13 -13.56 4.11 23.50
CA ILE A 13 -12.50 3.24 22.97
C ILE A 13 -12.52 1.91 23.70
N ASN A 14 -12.42 0.80 22.98
CA ASN A 14 -12.13 -0.50 23.58
C ASN A 14 -10.67 -0.51 24.07
N GLU A 15 -10.47 -0.58 25.38
CA GLU A 15 -9.13 -0.57 26.00
C GLU A 15 -8.32 -1.85 25.71
N GLU A 16 -9.00 -2.96 25.40
CA GLU A 16 -8.37 -4.23 25.04
C GLU A 16 -7.93 -4.28 23.56
N LEU A 17 -8.25 -3.26 22.76
CA LEU A 17 -7.95 -3.23 21.34
C LEU A 17 -6.43 -3.27 21.09
N ASN A 18 -5.98 -4.32 20.40
CA ASN A 18 -4.59 -4.45 20.01
C ASN A 18 -4.22 -3.40 18.93
N ASN A 19 -3.31 -2.49 19.27
CA ASN A 19 -2.84 -1.40 18.40
C ASN A 19 -1.48 -1.68 17.73
N LYS A 20 -1.02 -2.94 17.65
CA LYS A 20 0.30 -3.28 17.08
C LYS A 20 0.50 -2.70 15.67
N VAL A 21 -0.51 -2.78 14.79
CA VAL A 21 -0.44 -2.22 13.43
C VAL A 21 -0.13 -0.72 13.45
N PHE A 22 -0.77 0.02 14.34
CA PHE A 22 -0.49 1.45 14.53
C PHE A 22 0.95 1.68 15.02
N ARG A 23 1.41 0.94 16.04
CA ARG A 23 2.77 1.10 16.58
C ARG A 23 3.85 0.79 15.54
N ASP A 24 3.66 -0.28 14.78
CA ASP A 24 4.59 -0.69 13.72
C ASP A 24 4.62 0.35 12.59
N PHE A 25 3.46 0.88 12.21
CA PHE A 25 3.35 1.95 11.22
C PHE A 25 4.09 3.22 11.68
N ILE A 26 3.84 3.70 12.89
CA ILE A 26 4.50 4.89 13.44
C ILE A 26 6.01 4.69 13.48
N LYS A 27 6.48 3.55 14.01
CA LYS A 27 7.91 3.24 14.08
C LYS A 27 8.55 3.26 12.69
N TYR A 28 7.90 2.66 11.71
CA TYR A 28 8.39 2.67 10.33
C TYR A 28 8.40 4.09 9.75
N PHE A 29 7.32 4.86 9.95
CA PHE A 29 7.17 6.22 9.47
C PHE A 29 8.26 7.16 10.04
N GLU A 30 8.47 7.15 11.35
CA GLU A 30 9.54 7.90 12.03
C GLU A 30 10.93 7.51 11.52
N THR A 31 11.17 6.21 11.35
CA THR A 31 12.45 5.70 10.83
C THR A 31 12.69 6.16 9.40
N LYS A 32 11.69 6.03 8.52
CA LYS A 32 11.80 6.38 7.11
C LYS A 32 12.12 7.86 6.91
N TYR A 33 11.44 8.74 7.64
CA TYR A 33 11.60 10.18 7.48
C TYR A 33 12.59 10.80 8.46
N SER A 34 13.29 9.97 9.24
CA SER A 34 14.35 10.40 10.17
C SER A 34 13.92 11.48 11.16
N PHE A 35 12.71 11.36 11.72
CA PHE A 35 12.22 12.27 12.76
C PHE A 35 11.35 11.54 13.78
N LYS A 36 11.06 12.20 14.91
CA LYS A 36 10.16 11.69 15.95
C LYS A 36 8.91 12.55 16.06
N ILE A 37 7.76 11.90 16.12
CA ILE A 37 6.47 12.53 16.35
C ILE A 37 6.35 12.88 17.83
N SER A 38 5.86 14.07 18.13
CA SER A 38 5.62 14.50 19.50
C SER A 38 4.60 13.60 20.18
N THR A 39 4.77 13.38 21.50
CA THR A 39 3.85 12.57 22.29
C THR A 39 2.40 13.05 22.16
N ASN A 40 2.18 14.37 22.07
CA ASN A 40 0.86 14.95 21.92
C ASN A 40 0.20 14.57 20.58
N LEU A 41 0.92 14.70 19.45
CA LEU A 41 0.39 14.32 18.15
C LEU A 41 0.20 12.81 18.04
N LEU A 42 1.13 12.02 18.58
CA LEU A 42 1.04 10.57 18.62
C LEU A 42 -0.23 10.10 19.36
N LEU A 43 -0.55 10.70 20.51
CA LEU A 43 -1.77 10.40 21.26
C LEU A 43 -3.03 10.73 20.46
N LYS A 44 -3.05 11.86 19.73
CA LYS A 44 -4.19 12.22 18.86
C LYS A 44 -4.39 11.20 17.74
N PHE A 45 -3.31 10.79 17.09
CA PHE A 45 -3.34 9.74 16.06
C PHE A 45 -3.80 8.41 16.64
N GLU A 46 -3.29 8.00 17.79
CA GLU A 46 -3.69 6.75 18.42
C GLU A 46 -5.19 6.76 18.77
N ILE A 47 -5.68 7.84 19.39
CA ILE A 47 -7.08 8.00 19.79
C ILE A 47 -8.00 7.86 18.57
N ILE A 48 -7.71 8.56 17.47
CA ILE A 48 -8.60 8.53 16.30
C ILE A 48 -8.61 7.13 15.64
N VAL A 49 -7.45 6.49 15.52
CA VAL A 49 -7.32 5.14 14.96
C VAL A 49 -8.09 4.12 15.81
N LYS A 50 -7.91 4.17 17.14
CA LYS A 50 -8.61 3.27 18.07
C LYS A 50 -10.13 3.50 18.06
N LYS A 51 -10.59 4.74 17.96
CA LYS A 51 -12.02 5.07 17.82
C LYS A 51 -12.60 4.48 16.54
N ILE A 52 -11.89 4.59 15.42
CA ILE A 52 -12.34 4.03 14.14
C ILE A 52 -12.38 2.51 14.20
N ALA A 53 -11.33 1.86 14.71
CA ALA A 53 -11.30 0.41 14.88
C ALA A 53 -12.46 -0.07 15.76
N THR A 54 -12.72 0.62 16.88
CA THR A 54 -13.83 0.32 17.79
C THR A 54 -15.19 0.49 17.10
N TYR A 55 -15.40 1.59 16.37
CA TYR A 55 -16.64 1.84 15.63
C TYR A 55 -16.93 0.76 14.57
N ASN A 56 -15.87 0.23 13.96
CA ASN A 56 -15.96 -0.85 12.98
C ASN A 56 -16.08 -2.25 13.62
N GLY A 57 -16.02 -2.36 14.95
CA GLY A 57 -16.06 -3.64 15.66
C GLY A 57 -14.83 -4.51 15.38
N HIS A 58 -13.68 -3.90 15.10
CA HIS A 58 -12.44 -4.64 14.91
C HIS A 58 -11.86 -5.09 16.26
N GLU A 59 -11.37 -6.34 16.32
CA GLU A 59 -10.65 -6.87 17.50
C GLU A 59 -9.22 -6.30 17.61
N PHE A 60 -8.65 -5.85 16.49
CA PHE A 60 -7.34 -5.25 16.39
C PHE A 60 -7.35 -4.14 15.33
N VAL A 61 -6.48 -3.14 15.50
CA VAL A 61 -6.30 -2.07 14.51
C VAL A 61 -5.88 -2.67 13.16
N LYS A 62 -6.58 -2.29 12.09
CA LYS A 62 -6.25 -2.64 10.71
C LYS A 62 -5.62 -1.45 9.98
N GLN A 63 -4.97 -1.72 8.84
CA GLN A 63 -4.37 -0.70 7.97
C GLN A 63 -5.40 0.38 7.55
N SER A 64 -6.65 -0.03 7.30
CA SER A 64 -7.76 0.87 7.01
C SER A 64 -8.05 1.92 8.08
N ASP A 65 -7.79 1.58 9.34
CA ASP A 65 -8.12 2.45 10.46
C ASP A 65 -7.09 3.59 10.56
N LEU A 66 -5.86 3.37 10.06
CA LEU A 66 -4.77 4.36 10.04
C LEU A 66 -5.11 5.60 9.21
N PHE A 67 -5.95 5.46 8.19
CA PHE A 67 -6.42 6.61 7.38
C PHE A 67 -7.14 7.68 8.23
N GLY A 68 -7.63 7.31 9.42
CA GLY A 68 -8.17 8.28 10.36
C GLY A 68 -7.19 9.37 10.81
N MET A 69 -5.88 9.07 10.75
CA MET A 69 -4.84 10.05 11.06
C MET A 69 -4.91 11.28 10.15
N LEU A 70 -5.35 11.13 8.91
CA LEU A 70 -5.51 12.22 7.94
C LEU A 70 -6.62 13.22 8.34
N PHE A 71 -7.49 12.87 9.29
CA PHE A 71 -8.49 13.79 9.82
C PHE A 71 -7.97 14.70 10.94
N ILE A 72 -6.74 14.48 11.40
CA ILE A 72 -6.15 15.27 12.48
C ILE A 72 -5.42 16.47 11.88
N GLU A 73 -5.92 17.67 12.15
CA GLU A 73 -5.20 18.91 11.86
C GLU A 73 -3.92 18.99 12.71
N GLN A 74 -2.79 19.18 12.02
CA GLN A 74 -1.45 19.20 12.61
C GLN A 74 -0.50 20.00 11.72
N ASN A 75 0.51 20.63 12.32
CA ASN A 75 1.53 21.44 11.63
C ASN A 75 2.97 20.95 11.93
N GLU A 76 3.11 19.80 12.57
CA GLU A 76 4.40 19.24 13.00
C GLU A 76 5.10 18.50 11.85
N ILE A 77 4.32 17.81 11.02
CA ILE A 77 4.79 16.99 9.91
C ILE A 77 4.42 17.70 8.62
N ASN A 78 5.43 18.28 7.96
CA ASN A 78 5.28 18.82 6.61
C ASN A 78 4.89 17.72 5.62
N ASP A 79 3.94 18.02 4.73
CA ASP A 79 3.43 17.13 3.68
C ASP A 79 2.93 15.77 4.23
N PHE A 80 2.28 15.83 5.40
CA PHE A 80 1.86 14.64 6.13
C PHE A 80 1.01 13.67 5.28
N GLU A 81 0.05 14.19 4.50
CA GLU A 81 -0.80 13.33 3.68
C GLU A 81 0.00 12.53 2.65
N GLU A 82 0.95 13.17 1.97
CA GLU A 82 1.80 12.53 0.97
C GLU A 82 2.70 11.47 1.63
N LYS A 83 3.41 11.85 2.69
CA LYS A 83 4.27 10.93 3.46
C LYS A 83 3.48 9.75 4.02
N PHE A 84 2.28 10.01 4.52
CA PHE A 84 1.37 8.98 5.02
C PHE A 84 0.98 8.01 3.92
N LYS A 85 0.51 8.50 2.76
CA LYS A 85 0.12 7.66 1.63
C LYS A 85 1.29 6.84 1.10
N GLU A 86 2.49 7.41 1.05
CA GLU A 86 3.71 6.70 0.64
C GLU A 86 4.04 5.57 1.62
N THR A 87 3.98 5.81 2.93
CA THR A 87 4.21 4.78 3.94
C THR A 87 3.10 3.71 3.94
N MET A 88 1.84 4.10 3.74
CA MET A 88 0.74 3.16 3.56
C MET A 88 0.98 2.26 2.35
N LYS A 89 1.46 2.83 1.24
CA LYS A 89 1.78 2.08 0.02
C LYS A 89 2.84 1.01 0.31
N GLU A 90 3.93 1.39 0.97
CA GLU A 90 5.06 0.49 1.26
C GLU A 90 4.70 -0.61 2.26
N THR A 91 3.83 -0.31 3.23
CA THR A 91 3.44 -1.27 4.27
C THR A 91 2.32 -2.20 3.80
N MET A 92 1.34 -1.70 3.03
CA MET A 92 0.24 -2.52 2.50
C MET A 92 0.63 -3.34 1.28
N PHE A 93 1.49 -2.81 0.40
CA PHE A 93 1.84 -3.44 -0.87
C PHE A 93 3.30 -3.89 -0.93
N ARG A 94 3.92 -4.13 0.23
CA ARG A 94 5.34 -4.49 0.35
C ARG A 94 5.76 -5.61 -0.60
N GLU A 95 4.98 -6.67 -0.66
CA GLU A 95 5.28 -7.84 -1.50
C GLU A 95 5.20 -7.49 -2.99
N VAL A 96 4.17 -6.75 -3.40
CA VAL A 96 3.98 -6.32 -4.79
C VAL A 96 5.15 -5.45 -5.23
N ILE A 97 5.55 -4.48 -4.40
CA ILE A 97 6.69 -3.61 -4.64
C ILE A 97 7.99 -4.42 -4.74
N ASN A 98 8.19 -5.39 -3.84
CA ASN A 98 9.36 -6.26 -3.88
C ASN A 98 9.45 -7.03 -5.20
N TYR A 99 8.35 -7.66 -5.65
CA TYR A 99 8.33 -8.36 -6.93
C TYR A 99 8.50 -7.43 -8.13
N GLN A 100 7.98 -6.20 -8.07
CA GLN A 100 8.21 -5.22 -9.12
C GLN A 100 9.68 -4.83 -9.22
N ASN A 101 10.35 -4.59 -8.09
CA ASN A 101 11.77 -4.26 -8.07
C ASN A 101 12.63 -5.42 -8.60
N LEU A 102 12.32 -6.67 -8.22
CA LEU A 102 13.00 -7.84 -8.77
C LEU A 102 12.82 -7.94 -10.29
N ASN A 103 11.61 -7.73 -10.78
CA ASN A 103 11.34 -7.72 -12.21
C ASN A 103 12.09 -6.59 -12.93
N SER A 104 12.14 -5.37 -12.36
CA SER A 104 12.89 -4.25 -12.93
C SER A 104 14.37 -4.58 -13.07
N ASN A 105 14.99 -5.14 -12.02
CA ASN A 105 16.41 -5.50 -12.03
C ASN A 105 16.71 -6.56 -13.11
N ILE A 106 15.90 -7.61 -13.19
CA ILE A 106 16.06 -8.65 -14.22
C ILE A 106 15.84 -8.05 -15.62
N LYS A 107 14.84 -7.17 -15.76
CA LYS A 107 14.53 -6.49 -17.03
C LYS A 107 15.72 -5.67 -17.51
N ASP A 108 16.30 -4.84 -16.65
CA ASP A 108 17.46 -4.00 -16.99
C ASP A 108 18.67 -4.85 -17.36
N GLU A 109 18.94 -5.92 -16.61
CA GLU A 109 20.03 -6.85 -16.91
C GLU A 109 19.85 -7.52 -18.28
N TYR A 110 18.65 -8.05 -18.55
CA TYR A 110 18.34 -8.74 -19.80
C TYR A 110 18.33 -7.77 -20.98
N GLU A 111 17.90 -6.53 -20.78
CA GLU A 111 17.89 -5.51 -21.82
C GLU A 111 19.31 -5.16 -22.27
N ILE A 112 20.26 -5.03 -21.33
CA ILE A 112 21.68 -4.86 -21.64
C ILE A 112 22.21 -6.05 -22.46
N LYS A 113 21.94 -7.28 -22.02
CA LYS A 113 22.37 -8.50 -22.72
C LYS A 113 21.73 -8.64 -24.10
N PHE A 114 20.45 -8.29 -24.24
CA PHE A 114 19.73 -8.30 -25.50
C PHE A 114 20.33 -7.32 -26.50
N ASN A 115 20.58 -6.08 -26.07
CA ASN A 115 21.21 -5.04 -26.90
C ASN A 115 22.64 -5.42 -27.32
N ASN A 116 23.38 -6.10 -26.44
CA ASN A 116 24.71 -6.63 -26.74
C ASN A 116 24.69 -7.96 -27.52
N LYS A 117 23.51 -8.52 -27.80
CA LYS A 117 23.31 -9.83 -28.46
C LYS A 117 23.96 -11.00 -27.71
N THR A 118 24.04 -10.90 -26.39
CA THR A 118 24.62 -11.92 -25.49
C THR A 118 23.58 -12.64 -24.65
N LEU A 119 22.29 -12.38 -24.86
CA LEU A 119 21.20 -13.01 -24.11
C LEU A 119 21.11 -14.52 -24.44
N SER A 120 21.20 -15.37 -23.42
CA SER A 120 21.21 -16.83 -23.60
C SER A 120 19.82 -17.41 -23.91
N ILE A 121 19.77 -18.67 -24.34
CA ILE A 121 18.51 -19.38 -24.58
C ILE A 121 17.73 -19.53 -23.27
N GLU A 122 18.41 -19.89 -22.19
CA GLU A 122 17.82 -20.04 -20.85
C GLU A 122 17.23 -18.71 -20.35
N GLU A 123 17.91 -17.59 -20.62
CA GLU A 123 17.43 -16.25 -20.27
C GLU A 123 16.19 -15.86 -21.10
N LYS A 124 16.14 -16.23 -22.38
CA LYS A 124 14.94 -16.04 -23.22
C LYS A 124 13.77 -16.89 -22.71
N GLU A 125 14.00 -18.14 -22.32
CA GLU A 125 12.97 -18.99 -21.72
C GLU A 125 12.48 -18.43 -20.39
N HIS A 126 13.40 -17.93 -19.55
CA HIS A 126 13.04 -17.27 -18.31
C HIS A 126 12.20 -16.01 -18.55
N ALA A 127 12.56 -15.18 -19.54
CA ALA A 127 11.77 -14.01 -19.95
C ALA A 127 10.35 -14.39 -20.41
N LEU A 128 10.18 -15.51 -21.13
CA LEU A 128 8.85 -16.04 -21.48
C LEU A 128 8.04 -16.42 -20.23
N ASN A 129 8.66 -17.09 -19.26
CA ASN A 129 8.00 -17.50 -18.03
C ASN A 129 7.60 -16.29 -17.18
N LEU A 130 8.48 -15.30 -17.05
CA LEU A 130 8.18 -14.02 -16.40
C LEU A 130 7.02 -13.30 -17.09
N THR A 131 7.02 -13.24 -18.43
CA THR A 131 5.90 -12.64 -19.18
C THR A 131 4.56 -13.30 -18.83
N LYS A 132 4.50 -14.64 -18.79
CA LYS A 132 3.29 -15.38 -18.42
C LYS A 132 2.86 -15.09 -16.98
N TRP A 133 3.82 -15.11 -16.05
CA TRP A 133 3.55 -14.82 -14.64
C TRP A 133 3.04 -13.39 -14.44
N ILE A 134 3.68 -12.39 -15.06
CA ILE A 134 3.29 -10.99 -14.96
C ILE A 134 1.88 -10.77 -15.53
N LYS A 135 1.54 -11.40 -16.67
CA LYS A 135 0.18 -11.33 -17.24
C LYS A 135 -0.88 -11.85 -16.27
N LYS A 136 -0.60 -12.97 -15.59
CA LYS A 136 -1.48 -13.49 -14.53
C LYS A 136 -1.63 -12.51 -13.36
N GLN A 137 -0.56 -11.83 -12.96
CA GLN A 137 -0.67 -10.79 -11.92
C GLN A 137 -1.56 -9.62 -12.39
N ILE A 138 -1.41 -9.17 -13.64
CA ILE A 138 -2.27 -8.10 -14.21
C ILE A 138 -3.74 -8.51 -14.15
N GLU A 139 -4.08 -9.75 -14.51
CA GLU A 139 -5.46 -10.26 -14.42
C GLU A 139 -5.99 -10.23 -12.99
N ILE A 140 -5.16 -10.63 -12.02
CA ILE A 140 -5.51 -10.56 -10.59
C ILE A 140 -5.77 -9.11 -10.20
N PHE A 141 -4.83 -8.19 -10.41
CA PHE A 141 -4.98 -6.78 -10.01
C PHE A 141 -6.12 -6.05 -10.71
N SER A 142 -6.48 -6.47 -11.93
CA SER A 142 -7.60 -5.91 -12.69
C SER A 142 -8.96 -6.46 -12.24
N ASN A 143 -8.99 -7.46 -11.36
CA ASN A 143 -10.24 -8.06 -10.89
C ASN A 143 -10.92 -7.14 -9.87
N GLU A 144 -12.05 -6.53 -10.26
CA GLU A 144 -12.86 -5.67 -9.39
C GLU A 144 -13.27 -6.34 -8.07
N ASN A 145 -13.35 -7.67 -8.04
CA ASN A 145 -13.67 -8.41 -6.82
C ASN A 145 -12.59 -8.28 -5.75
N LEU A 146 -11.34 -7.98 -6.11
CA LEU A 146 -10.29 -7.66 -5.12
C LEU A 146 -10.66 -6.44 -4.28
N ILE A 147 -11.43 -5.50 -4.83
CA ILE A 147 -11.85 -4.30 -4.11
C ILE A 147 -13.20 -4.56 -3.42
N LYS A 148 -14.15 -5.18 -4.12
CA LYS A 148 -15.51 -5.44 -3.60
C LYS A 148 -15.50 -6.36 -2.37
N ASN A 149 -14.63 -7.36 -2.36
CA ASN A 149 -14.62 -8.41 -1.32
C ASN A 149 -13.53 -8.23 -0.25
N ASN A 150 -12.73 -7.17 -0.33
CA ASN A 150 -11.66 -6.96 0.65
C ASN A 150 -12.23 -6.35 1.95
N GLU A 151 -12.23 -7.16 3.01
CA GLU A 151 -12.70 -6.79 4.34
C GLU A 151 -11.99 -5.57 4.93
N GLN A 152 -10.73 -5.31 4.56
CA GLN A 152 -10.04 -4.09 5.01
C GLN A 152 -10.65 -2.83 4.37
N LEU A 153 -11.23 -2.94 3.18
CA LEU A 153 -11.85 -1.80 2.49
C LEU A 153 -13.30 -1.53 2.95
N LYS A 154 -13.87 -2.39 3.80
CA LYS A 154 -15.23 -2.25 4.34
C LYS A 154 -15.33 -1.33 5.57
N ASN A 155 -14.33 -0.47 5.78
CA ASN A 155 -14.32 0.48 6.89
C ASN A 155 -15.44 1.52 6.74
N LYS A 156 -16.31 1.67 7.74
CA LYS A 156 -17.48 2.56 7.72
C LYS A 156 -17.13 4.05 7.82
N ILE A 157 -15.89 4.37 8.19
CA ILE A 157 -15.40 5.74 8.39
C ILE A 157 -14.43 6.13 7.27
N THR A 158 -13.41 5.30 7.02
CA THR A 158 -12.32 5.58 6.07
C THR A 158 -12.45 4.79 4.77
N GLY A 159 -13.52 4.01 4.60
CA GLY A 159 -13.68 3.05 3.50
C GLY A 159 -13.53 3.65 2.12
N GLU A 160 -14.14 4.81 1.85
CA GLU A 160 -14.01 5.45 0.55
C GLU A 160 -12.57 5.91 0.27
N MET A 161 -11.89 6.51 1.27
CA MET A 161 -10.50 6.94 1.13
C MET A 161 -9.56 5.76 0.84
N ILE A 162 -9.69 4.66 1.58
CA ILE A 162 -8.83 3.49 1.36
C ILE A 162 -9.17 2.79 0.05
N LYS A 163 -10.44 2.74 -0.38
CA LYS A 163 -10.82 2.19 -1.69
C LYS A 163 -10.20 3.00 -2.82
N ASP A 164 -10.27 4.32 -2.75
CA ASP A 164 -9.70 5.19 -3.79
C ASP A 164 -8.18 5.06 -3.83
N PHE A 165 -7.52 5.07 -2.66
CA PHE A 165 -6.09 4.79 -2.56
C PHE A 165 -5.72 3.43 -3.16
N PHE A 166 -6.48 2.38 -2.82
CA PHE A 166 -6.21 1.02 -3.31
C PHE A 166 -6.37 0.92 -4.83
N LYS A 167 -7.41 1.57 -5.41
CA LYS A 167 -7.60 1.66 -6.87
C LYS A 167 -6.42 2.34 -7.53
N GLU A 168 -6.03 3.51 -7.02
CA GLU A 168 -4.91 4.29 -7.55
C GLU A 168 -3.61 3.47 -7.55
N GLN A 169 -3.29 2.80 -6.44
CA GLN A 169 -2.10 1.96 -6.36
C GLN A 169 -2.18 0.76 -7.30
N ASN A 170 -3.34 0.08 -7.40
CA ASN A 170 -3.54 -1.02 -8.34
C ASN A 170 -3.32 -0.59 -9.79
N ASP A 171 -3.84 0.56 -10.19
CA ASP A 171 -3.67 1.09 -11.56
C ASP A 171 -2.19 1.36 -11.87
N ILE A 172 -1.46 1.93 -10.90
CA ILE A 172 -0.01 2.12 -10.99
C ILE A 172 0.70 0.76 -11.16
N PHE A 173 0.35 -0.23 -10.34
CA PHE A 173 0.98 -1.54 -10.40
C PHE A 173 0.71 -2.26 -11.72
N ILE A 174 -0.52 -2.20 -12.22
CA ILE A 174 -0.91 -2.76 -13.52
C ILE A 174 -0.09 -2.12 -14.64
N ARG A 175 0.08 -0.79 -14.63
CA ARG A 175 0.87 -0.08 -15.65
C ARG A 175 2.33 -0.54 -15.66
N ILE A 176 2.96 -0.63 -14.48
CA ILE A 176 4.34 -1.09 -14.35
C ILE A 176 4.48 -2.54 -14.83
N TYR A 177 3.58 -3.43 -14.42
CA TYR A 177 3.59 -4.81 -14.87
C TYR A 177 3.38 -4.96 -16.38
N LYS A 178 2.48 -4.18 -16.99
CA LYS A 178 2.30 -4.16 -18.45
C LYS A 178 3.58 -3.77 -19.16
N TRP A 179 4.28 -2.75 -18.66
CA TRP A 179 5.58 -2.35 -19.20
C TRP A 179 6.62 -3.47 -19.10
N HIS A 180 6.80 -4.07 -17.91
CA HIS A 180 7.73 -5.20 -17.73
C HIS A 180 7.41 -6.38 -18.65
N ALA A 181 6.14 -6.79 -18.74
CA ALA A 181 5.71 -7.90 -19.60
C ALA A 181 6.02 -7.63 -21.08
N ASN A 182 5.86 -6.39 -21.55
CA ASN A 182 6.16 -6.03 -22.93
C ASN A 182 7.66 -6.15 -23.23
N VAL A 183 8.52 -5.67 -22.32
CA VAL A 183 9.98 -5.73 -22.50
C VAL A 183 10.46 -7.19 -22.50
N PHE A 184 10.02 -8.00 -21.53
CA PHE A 184 10.35 -9.43 -21.51
C PHE A 184 9.85 -10.19 -22.75
N ALA A 185 8.66 -9.86 -23.26
CA ALA A 185 8.13 -10.48 -24.48
C ALA A 185 8.92 -10.14 -25.75
N ILE A 186 9.58 -8.97 -25.80
CA ILE A 186 10.48 -8.60 -26.91
C ILE A 186 11.78 -9.38 -26.80
N MET A 187 12.39 -9.41 -25.62
CA MET A 187 13.69 -10.08 -25.39
C MET A 187 13.62 -11.60 -25.57
N ALA A 188 12.46 -12.18 -25.31
CA ALA A 188 12.17 -13.59 -25.49
C ALA A 188 12.13 -14.07 -26.96
N LYS A 189 12.06 -13.16 -27.93
CA LYS A 189 12.10 -13.49 -29.37
C LYS A 189 13.54 -13.73 -29.82
#